data_AF-A0A8D5ZJ98-F1
#
_entry.id   AF-A0A8D5ZJ98-F1
#
_cell.length_a   1.000
_cell.length_b   1.000
_cell.length_c   1.000
_cell.angle_alpha   90.00
_cell.angle_beta   90.00
_cell.angle_gamma   90.00
#
_symmetry.space_group_name_H-M   'P 1'
#
loop_
_entity.id
_entity.type
_entity.pdbx_description
1 polymer ?
#
loop_
_entity_poly.entity_id
_entity_poly.type
_entity_poly.pdbx_seq_one_letter_code
_entity_poly.pdbx_strand_id
1 'polypeptide(L)'
;MGYRCPECKKVFDDFKDLRIHYRKSHMDGRCSICGPDGKKFSNIIRHYHMKTDDFPHLVVLCIIEGYDFIEDKKYRKIVRSLVETVLEERNAMLFEIIFNKGDRGR
;
A
#
# COMPACT_ATOMS: atom_id res chain seq x y z
N MET A 1 16.07 -10.12 -0.51
CA MET A 1 14.74 -10.27 0.14
C MET A 1 13.85 -9.26 -0.54
N GLY A 2 12.74 -9.68 -1.16
CA GLY A 2 11.96 -8.80 -2.00
C GLY A 2 10.68 -8.27 -1.34
N TYR A 3 10.16 -7.18 -1.91
CA TYR A 3 8.91 -6.52 -1.56
C TYR A 3 7.81 -6.86 -2.55
N ARG A 4 6.69 -7.39 -2.05
CA ARG A 4 5.51 -7.78 -2.81
C ARG A 4 4.59 -6.58 -3.04
N CYS A 5 4.17 -6.39 -4.28
CA CYS A 5 3.16 -5.39 -4.63
C CYS A 5 1.77 -5.80 -4.11
N PRO A 6 1.04 -4.92 -3.40
CA PRO A 6 -0.31 -5.21 -2.91
C PRO A 6 -1.33 -5.46 -4.04
N GLU A 7 -1.09 -4.89 -5.23
CA GLU A 7 -2.01 -4.94 -6.37
C GLU A 7 -1.86 -6.19 -7.23
N CYS A 8 -0.64 -6.40 -7.74
CA CYS A 8 -0.37 -7.45 -8.74
C CYS A 8 0.50 -8.58 -8.20
N LYS A 9 0.85 -8.54 -6.90
CA LYS A 9 1.67 -9.54 -6.20
C LYS A 9 3.08 -9.76 -6.77
N LYS A 10 3.52 -8.94 -7.75
CA LYS A 10 4.88 -8.96 -8.26
C LYS A 10 5.86 -8.55 -7.15
N VAL A 11 7.00 -9.24 -7.10
CA VAL A 11 8.07 -9.01 -6.11
C VAL A 11 9.17 -8.16 -6.73
N PHE A 12 9.73 -7.24 -5.95
CA PHE A 12 10.80 -6.31 -6.32
C PHE A 12 11.94 -6.40 -5.30
N ASP A 13 13.18 -6.30 -5.75
CA ASP A 13 14.34 -6.42 -4.85
C ASP A 13 14.43 -5.28 -3.83
N ASP A 14 13.98 -4.08 -4.21
CA ASP A 14 14.02 -2.88 -3.37
C ASP A 14 12.67 -2.17 -3.28
N PHE A 15 12.42 -1.51 -2.14
CA PHE A 15 11.20 -0.72 -1.92
C PHE A 15 11.08 0.43 -2.95
N LYS A 16 12.22 0.99 -3.38
CA LYS A 16 12.28 2.03 -4.41
C LYS A 16 11.72 1.52 -5.74
N ASP A 17 12.04 0.30 -6.13
CA ASP A 17 11.57 -0.30 -7.38
C ASP A 17 10.09 -0.65 -7.31
N LEU A 18 9.62 -1.16 -6.17
CA LEU A 18 8.19 -1.32 -5.91
C LEU A 18 7.43 0.01 -6.07
N ARG A 19 7.96 1.10 -5.48
CA ARG A 19 7.36 2.45 -5.58
C ARG A 19 7.29 2.94 -7.03
N ILE A 20 8.38 2.79 -7.79
CA ILE A 20 8.42 3.17 -9.21
C ILE A 20 7.40 2.35 -10.00
N HIS A 21 7.33 1.05 -9.76
CA HIS A 21 6.34 0.17 -10.38
C HIS A 21 4.91 0.62 -10.07
N TYR A 22 4.58 0.83 -8.80
CA TYR A 22 3.22 1.19 -8.40
C TYR A 22 2.75 2.48 -9.08
N ARG A 23 3.60 3.52 -9.08
CA ARG A 23 3.29 4.80 -9.72
C ARG A 23 3.05 4.68 -11.23
N LYS A 24 3.69 3.72 -11.90
CA LYS A 24 3.55 3.51 -13.35
C LYS A 24 2.37 2.60 -13.73
N SER A 25 2.02 1.64 -12.87
CA SER A 25 1.11 0.56 -13.23
C SER A 25 -0.27 0.64 -12.55
N HIS A 26 -0.37 1.28 -11.38
CA HIS A 26 -1.56 1.20 -10.51
C HIS A 26 -2.12 2.58 -10.11
N MET A 27 -1.79 3.63 -10.88
CA MET A 27 -2.26 5.01 -10.67
C MET A 27 -3.41 5.41 -11.61
N ASP A 28 -4.26 4.48 -12.02
CA ASP A 28 -5.35 4.69 -12.96
C ASP A 28 -6.65 5.22 -12.31
N GLY A 29 -6.53 5.79 -11.11
CA GLY A 29 -7.63 6.42 -10.38
C GLY A 29 -8.54 5.44 -9.64
N ARG A 30 -8.23 4.15 -9.60
CA ARG A 30 -8.98 3.15 -8.83
C ARG A 30 -8.29 2.84 -7.51
N CYS A 31 -9.09 2.68 -6.45
CA CYS A 31 -8.60 2.17 -5.17
C CYS A 31 -8.89 0.68 -5.09
N SER A 32 -7.85 -0.12 -5.04
CA SER A 32 -7.88 -1.57 -4.92
C SER A 32 -8.38 -2.08 -3.58
N ILE A 33 -8.16 -1.31 -2.50
CA ILE A 33 -8.57 -1.66 -1.15
C ILE A 33 -10.07 -1.43 -0.95
N CYS A 34 -10.60 -0.30 -1.44
CA CYS A 34 -11.99 0.09 -1.21
C CYS A 34 -13.00 -0.68 -2.07
N GLY A 35 -12.58 -1.38 -3.12
CA GLY A 35 -13.45 -2.33 -3.80
C GLY A 35 -13.19 -2.48 -5.29
N PRO A 36 -13.31 -3.71 -5.82
CA PRO A 36 -13.27 -4.00 -7.25
C PRO A 36 -14.38 -3.32 -8.08
N ASP A 37 -15.40 -2.72 -7.46
CA ASP A 37 -16.55 -2.04 -8.09
C ASP A 37 -16.25 -0.66 -8.73
N GLY A 38 -14.97 -0.33 -8.96
CA GLY A 38 -14.61 0.60 -10.04
C GLY A 38 -14.96 2.08 -9.83
N LYS A 39 -15.20 2.56 -8.60
CA LYS A 39 -15.28 4.00 -8.36
C LYS A 39 -13.91 4.63 -8.64
N LYS A 40 -13.84 5.36 -9.75
CA LYS A 40 -12.68 6.20 -10.07
C LYS A 40 -12.70 7.44 -9.19
N PHE A 41 -11.58 7.72 -8.55
CA PHE A 41 -11.34 8.93 -7.79
C PHE A 41 -10.62 9.93 -8.68
N SER A 42 -11.11 11.18 -8.71
CA SER A 42 -10.46 12.27 -9.44
C SER A 42 -9.07 12.61 -8.92
N ASN A 43 -8.80 12.31 -7.64
CA ASN A 43 -7.47 12.38 -7.04
C ASN A 43 -7.27 11.20 -6.09
N ILE A 44 -6.64 10.15 -6.60
CA ILE A 44 -6.42 8.91 -5.86
C ILE A 44 -5.47 9.10 -4.67
N ILE A 45 -4.49 10.01 -4.78
CA ILE A 45 -3.56 10.32 -3.68
C ILE A 45 -4.33 10.96 -2.52
N ARG A 46 -5.19 11.94 -2.79
CA ARG A 46 -6.07 12.54 -1.78
C ARG A 46 -6.98 11.49 -1.13
N HIS A 47 -7.51 10.56 -1.93
CA HIS A 47 -8.32 9.45 -1.40
C HIS A 47 -7.53 8.61 -0.37
N TYR A 48 -6.29 8.21 -0.68
CA TYR A 48 -5.44 7.49 0.28
C TYR A 48 -5.09 8.32 1.52
N HIS A 49 -4.82 9.62 1.36
CA HIS A 49 -4.59 10.53 2.49
C HIS A 49 -5.78 10.61 3.46
N MET A 50 -7.01 10.59 2.95
CA MET A 50 -8.21 10.63 3.78
C MET A 50 -8.50 9.31 4.52
N LYS A 51 -7.76 8.24 4.21
CA LYS A 51 -7.96 6.88 4.72
C LYS A 51 -6.75 6.35 5.49
N THR A 52 -5.84 7.22 5.93
CA THR A 52 -4.63 6.81 6.66
C THR A 52 -4.90 6.17 8.03
N ASP A 53 -6.13 6.29 8.55
CA ASP A 53 -6.63 5.56 9.71
C ASP A 53 -6.81 4.05 9.43
N ASP A 54 -6.94 3.66 8.16
CA ASP A 54 -6.93 2.28 7.71
C ASP A 54 -5.52 1.88 7.24
N PHE A 55 -4.95 0.88 7.91
CA PHE A 55 -3.55 0.50 7.70
C PHE A 55 -3.21 0.09 6.25
N PRO A 56 -4.02 -0.71 5.53
CA PRO A 56 -3.81 -0.96 4.10
C PRO A 56 -3.67 0.31 3.25
N HIS A 57 -4.52 1.32 3.47
CA HIS A 57 -4.45 2.58 2.73
C HIS A 57 -3.18 3.36 3.08
N LEU A 58 -2.78 3.35 4.35
CA LEU A 58 -1.50 3.93 4.78
C LEU A 58 -0.31 3.24 4.11
N VAL A 59 -0.31 1.91 4.01
CA VAL A 59 0.76 1.15 3.32
C VAL A 59 0.86 1.58 1.86
N VAL A 60 -0.27 1.62 1.14
CA VAL A 60 -0.30 2.04 -0.27
C VAL A 60 0.15 3.50 -0.42
N LEU A 61 -0.29 4.39 0.46
CA LEU A 61 0.18 5.78 0.47
C LEU A 61 1.70 5.85 0.67
N CYS A 62 2.27 5.03 1.57
CA CYS A 62 3.72 4.96 1.77
C CYS A 62 4.46 4.43 0.54
N ILE A 63 3.90 3.46 -0.18
CA ILE A 63 4.45 2.99 -1.46
C ILE A 63 4.43 4.13 -2.48
N ILE A 64 3.35 4.89 -2.55
CA ILE A 64 3.18 5.97 -3.53
C ILE A 64 4.08 7.16 -3.19
N GLU A 65 3.91 7.77 -2.01
CA GLU A 65 4.53 9.04 -1.63
C GLU A 65 5.84 8.88 -0.85
N GLY A 66 6.20 7.66 -0.46
CA GLY A 66 7.30 7.44 0.47
C GLY A 66 6.87 7.75 1.89
N TYR A 67 7.82 8.15 2.74
CA TYR A 67 7.57 8.34 4.18
C TYR A 67 7.69 9.81 4.62
N ASP A 68 8.05 10.71 3.70
CA ASP A 68 8.39 12.10 4.03
C ASP A 68 7.18 12.93 4.49
N PHE A 69 5.97 12.54 4.08
CA PHE A 69 4.72 13.18 4.54
C PHE A 69 4.44 12.94 6.05
N ILE A 70 5.13 11.99 6.67
CA ILE A 70 5.02 11.72 8.11
C ILE A 70 6.04 12.60 8.83
N GLU A 71 5.63 13.76 9.34
CA GLU A 71 6.54 14.75 9.94
C GLU A 71 7.27 14.23 11.19
N ASP A 72 6.55 13.51 12.06
CA ASP A 72 7.13 12.94 13.27
C ASP A 72 8.15 11.85 12.92
N LYS A 73 9.43 12.11 13.22
CA LYS A 73 10.54 11.22 12.90
C LYS A 73 10.45 9.86 13.60
N LYS A 74 9.93 9.81 14.84
CA LYS A 74 9.78 8.58 15.61
C LYS A 74 8.67 7.74 14.99
N TYR A 75 7.52 8.36 14.71
CA TYR A 75 6.40 7.68 14.06
C TYR A 75 6.77 7.21 12.64
N ARG A 76 7.49 8.03 11.86
CA ARG A 76 8.00 7.67 10.54
C ARG A 76 8.85 6.41 10.55
N LYS A 77 9.76 6.25 11.52
CA LYS A 77 10.59 5.04 11.66
C LYS A 77 9.74 3.81 11.95
N ILE A 78 8.75 3.94 12.85
CA ILE A 78 7.84 2.86 13.20
C ILE A 78 7.02 2.45 11.97
N VAL A 79 6.40 3.42 11.28
CA VAL A 79 5.60 3.16 10.09
C VAL A 79 6.45 2.52 8.98
N ARG A 80 7.66 3.01 8.73
CA ARG A 80 8.58 2.40 7.76
C ARG A 80 8.84 0.93 8.07
N SER A 81 9.22 0.63 9.31
CA SER A 81 9.50 -0.75 9.73
C SER A 81 8.27 -1.66 9.54
N LEU A 82 7.08 -1.18 9.92
CA LEU A 82 5.84 -1.95 9.78
C LEU A 82 5.47 -2.18 8.31
N VAL A 83 5.52 -1.13 7.49
CA VAL A 83 5.19 -1.18 6.06
C VAL A 83 6.13 -2.15 5.34
N GLU A 84 7.44 -2.01 5.53
CA GLU A 84 8.43 -2.87 4.89
C GLU A 84 8.24 -4.33 5.33
N THR A 85 8.05 -4.58 6.64
CA THR A 85 7.76 -5.93 7.15
C THR A 85 6.53 -6.55 6.48
N VAL A 86 5.44 -5.81 6.35
CA VAL A 86 4.20 -6.30 5.73
C VAL A 86 4.38 -6.65 4.25
N LEU A 87 5.22 -5.89 3.55
CA LEU A 87 5.46 -6.05 2.13
C LEU A 87 6.53 -7.10 1.82
N GLU A 88 7.37 -7.48 2.78
CA GLU A 88 8.37 -8.52 2.58
C GLU A 88 7.73 -9.86 2.15
N GLU A 89 8.29 -10.47 1.11
CA GLU A 89 7.78 -11.72 0.53
C GLU A 89 7.64 -12.86 1.56
N ARG A 90 8.58 -12.95 2.52
CA ARG A 90 8.55 -13.95 3.60
C ARG A 90 7.36 -13.80 4.55
N ASN A 91 6.74 -12.62 4.61
CA ASN A 91 5.61 -12.31 5.49
C ASN A 91 4.28 -12.47 4.75
N ALA A 92 4.20 -13.46 3.84
CA ALA A 92 3.03 -13.70 3.00
C ALA A 92 1.73 -13.83 3.80
N MET A 93 1.74 -14.51 4.96
CA MET A 93 0.54 -14.62 5.80
C MET A 93 0.08 -13.25 6.33
N LEU A 94 1.02 -12.43 6.82
CA LEU A 94 0.70 -11.08 7.30
C LEU A 94 0.14 -10.19 6.18
N PHE A 95 0.74 -10.28 4.99
CA PHE A 95 0.26 -9.60 3.80
C PHE A 95 -1.19 -9.98 3.46
N GLU A 96 -1.51 -11.27 3.42
CA GLU A 96 -2.87 -11.75 3.10
C GLU A 96 -3.89 -11.31 4.17
N ILE A 97 -3.53 -11.34 5.45
CA ILE A 97 -4.41 -10.85 6.54
C ILE A 97 -4.73 -9.36 6.39
N ILE A 98 -3.78 -8.57 5.91
CA ILE A 98 -3.92 -7.11 5.79
C ILE A 98 -4.66 -6.72 4.52
N PHE A 99 -4.30 -7.31 3.37
CA PHE A 99 -4.81 -6.90 2.06
C PHE A 99 -5.99 -7.75 1.56
N ASN A 100 -6.10 -9.01 2.00
CA ASN A 100 -7.18 -9.91 1.59
C ASN A 100 -8.11 -10.21 2.76
N LYS A 101 -8.73 -9.15 3.32
CA LYS A 101 -9.94 -9.34 4.14
C LYS A 101 -11.03 -9.86 3.22
N GLY A 102 -11.23 -11.17 3.28
CA GLY A 102 -12.20 -11.90 2.46
C GLY A 102 -13.57 -11.21 2.44
N ASP A 103 -14.25 -11.38 1.31
CA ASP A 103 -15.68 -11.19 1.10
C ASP A 103 -16.46 -11.10 2.42
N ARG A 104 -16.70 -9.87 2.89
CA ARG A 104 -17.91 -9.65 3.69
C ARG A 104 -19.04 -9.63 2.69
N GLY A 105 -19.58 -10.83 2.50
CA GLY A 105 -20.68 -11.16 1.61
C GLY A 105 -21.86 -10.20 1.74
N ARG A 106 -22.64 -10.20 0.65
CA ARG A 106 -24.01 -9.70 0.56
C ARG A 106 -24.87 -10.10 1.75
#